data_AF-A0A4P7W968-F1
#
_entry.id   AF-A0A4P7W968-F1
#
_cell.length_a   1.000
_cell.length_b   1.000
_cell.length_c   1.000
_cell.angle_alpha   90.00
_cell.angle_beta   90.00
_cell.angle_gamma   90.00
#
_symmetry.space_group_name_H-M   'P 1'
#
loop_
_entity.id
_entity.type
_entity.pdbx_description
1 polymer ?
#
loop_
_entity_poly.entity_id
_entity_poly.type
_entity_poly.pdbx_seq_one_letter_code
_entity_poly.pdbx_strand_id
1 'polypeptide(L)'
;MIEQNSGNAPTSLEDLNAKKKLKRAFRQAIRMATRRFGATWPNPPVGCAILDKEGNILSLAAHCSAGDAHAEILALETLNRWGLKEKAASLLVTLEPCNHHGKTPPCVEALLKTDIPEIWIGATDPNATASGGTEHLEQAGKKVFRLWESKDPDFQDLIEDCQALITPFSTRLSKKRPWIILKQALDEEGSMIPPKGTKTFTSKASLEIAHLLRRSCGESLQVGGRF
;
A
#
# COMPACT_ATOMS: atom_id res chain seq x y z
N MET A 1 7.83 -14.07 -50.98
CA MET A 1 8.18 -14.02 -49.54
C MET A 1 7.36 -12.93 -48.92
N ILE A 2 6.31 -13.30 -48.19
CA ILE A 2 5.49 -12.36 -47.43
C ILE A 2 5.98 -12.50 -45.99
N GLU A 3 6.74 -11.51 -45.52
CA GLU A 3 7.16 -11.45 -44.13
C GLU A 3 5.93 -11.25 -43.25
N GLN A 4 5.64 -12.26 -42.44
CA GLN A 4 4.66 -12.15 -41.36
C GLN A 4 5.26 -11.26 -40.28
N ASN A 5 4.79 -10.03 -40.23
CA ASN A 5 5.08 -9.09 -39.16
C ASN A 5 4.34 -9.58 -37.90
N SER A 6 5.05 -10.34 -37.06
CA SER A 6 4.58 -10.76 -35.74
C SER A 6 4.59 -9.53 -34.83
N GLY A 7 3.48 -8.80 -34.84
CA GLY A 7 3.25 -7.69 -33.92
C GLY A 7 3.27 -8.20 -32.49
N ASN A 8 4.40 -7.99 -31.81
CA ASN A 8 4.47 -8.10 -30.35
C ASN A 8 3.44 -7.11 -29.79
N ALA A 9 2.47 -7.62 -29.02
CA ALA A 9 1.54 -6.76 -28.30
C ALA A 9 2.35 -5.80 -27.41
N PRO A 10 2.05 -4.49 -27.39
CA PRO A 10 2.79 -3.53 -26.59
C PRO A 10 2.73 -4.00 -25.13
N THR A 11 3.91 -4.08 -24.51
CA THR A 11 3.97 -4.32 -23.06
C THR A 11 3.16 -3.23 -22.35
N SER A 12 2.45 -3.58 -21.28
CA SER A 12 1.45 -2.76 -20.58
C SER A 12 1.89 -1.35 -20.15
N LEU A 13 3.19 -1.04 -20.28
CA LEU A 13 3.83 0.24 -19.97
C LEU A 13 3.83 1.25 -21.13
N GLU A 14 3.78 0.81 -22.39
CA GLU A 14 3.87 1.70 -23.56
C GLU A 14 2.51 2.33 -23.94
N ASP A 15 1.40 1.70 -23.56
CA ASP A 15 0.06 2.24 -23.74
C ASP A 15 -0.29 3.22 -22.60
N LEU A 16 -0.42 4.50 -22.94
CA LEU A 16 -0.79 5.58 -22.01
C LEU A 16 -2.12 5.31 -21.29
N ASN A 17 -3.08 4.67 -21.93
CA ASN A 17 -4.36 4.33 -21.29
C ASN A 17 -4.21 3.19 -20.28
N ALA A 18 -3.44 2.16 -20.62
CA ALA A 18 -3.12 1.07 -19.71
C ALA A 18 -2.38 1.60 -18.48
N LYS A 19 -1.38 2.44 -18.68
CA LYS A 19 -0.63 3.12 -17.62
C LYS A 19 -1.54 3.95 -16.70
N LYS A 20 -2.45 4.76 -17.27
CA LYS A 20 -3.41 5.55 -16.49
C LYS A 20 -4.33 4.67 -15.64
N LYS A 21 -4.81 3.54 -16.17
CA LYS A 21 -5.64 2.58 -15.42
C LYS A 21 -4.85 1.93 -14.29
N LEU A 22 -3.61 1.50 -14.55
CA LEU A 22 -2.72 0.92 -13.55
C LEU A 22 -2.43 1.91 -12.42
N LYS A 23 -2.08 3.16 -12.74
CA LYS A 23 -1.88 4.21 -11.74
C LYS A 23 -3.13 4.42 -10.89
N ARG A 24 -4.30 4.49 -11.52
CA ARG A 24 -5.58 4.64 -10.82
C ARG A 24 -5.81 3.50 -9.83
N ALA A 25 -5.53 2.25 -10.22
CA ALA A 25 -5.69 1.09 -9.36
C ALA A 25 -4.70 1.10 -8.19
N PHE A 26 -3.43 1.42 -8.43
CA PHE A 26 -2.44 1.61 -7.35
C PHE A 26 -2.88 2.66 -6.34
N ARG A 27 -3.35 3.84 -6.80
CA ARG A 27 -3.88 4.87 -5.89
C ARG A 27 -5.06 4.38 -5.07
N GLN A 28 -5.92 3.52 -5.63
CA GLN A 28 -7.01 2.92 -4.87
C GLN A 28 -6.49 1.93 -3.81
N ALA A 29 -5.50 1.10 -4.14
CA ALA A 29 -4.86 0.19 -3.18
C ALA A 29 -4.19 0.96 -2.03
N ILE A 30 -3.43 2.01 -2.35
CA ILE A 30 -2.83 2.92 -1.37
C ILE A 30 -3.93 3.52 -0.48
N ARG A 31 -5.00 4.07 -1.07
CA ARG A 31 -6.10 4.67 -0.31
C ARG A 31 -6.80 3.66 0.62
N MET A 32 -6.94 2.41 0.20
CA MET A 32 -7.49 1.33 1.06
C MET A 32 -6.57 1.09 2.26
N ALA A 33 -5.26 0.99 2.02
CA ALA A 33 -4.25 0.80 3.06
C ALA A 33 -4.20 1.99 4.02
N THR A 34 -4.25 3.23 3.51
CA THR A 34 -4.24 4.45 4.33
C THR A 34 -5.39 4.48 5.34
N ARG A 35 -6.58 3.97 4.97
CA ARG A 35 -7.73 3.90 5.90
C ARG A 35 -7.51 2.96 7.09
N ARG A 36 -6.48 2.10 7.01
CA ARG A 36 -6.09 1.09 8.00
C ARG A 36 -4.90 1.52 8.86
N PHE A 37 -4.35 2.71 8.66
CA PHE A 37 -3.32 3.26 9.55
C PHE A 37 -3.74 3.17 11.03
N GLY A 38 -2.80 2.76 11.88
CA GLY A 38 -2.99 2.52 13.31
C GLY A 38 -3.68 1.19 13.63
N ALA A 39 -4.65 0.75 12.82
CA ALA A 39 -5.39 -0.50 13.05
C ALA A 39 -4.57 -1.77 12.76
N THR A 40 -3.58 -1.69 11.87
CA THR A 40 -2.70 -2.81 11.53
C THR A 40 -1.48 -2.93 12.44
N TRP A 41 -1.26 -1.98 13.36
CA TRP A 41 -0.09 -2.00 14.22
C TRP A 41 0.01 -3.32 15.02
N PRO A 42 1.20 -3.97 15.12
CA PRO A 42 2.55 -3.54 14.70
C PRO A 42 2.94 -3.75 13.23
N ASN A 43 2.03 -4.29 12.41
CA ASN A 43 2.25 -4.57 10.99
C ASN A 43 2.05 -3.31 10.13
N PRO A 44 2.69 -3.23 8.94
CA PRO A 44 2.48 -2.13 8.03
C PRO A 44 1.05 -2.17 7.43
N PRO A 45 0.45 -1.01 7.11
CA PRO A 45 -0.72 -0.98 6.26
C PRO A 45 -0.32 -1.40 4.84
N VAL A 46 -1.03 -2.38 4.28
CA VAL A 46 -0.79 -2.88 2.91
C VAL A 46 -2.11 -2.90 2.15
N GLY A 47 -2.07 -2.49 0.89
CA GLY A 47 -3.17 -2.55 -0.06
C GLY A 47 -2.83 -3.44 -1.24
N CYS A 48 -3.84 -4.15 -1.76
CA CYS A 48 -3.71 -5.02 -2.91
C CYS A 48 -4.89 -4.82 -3.87
N ALA A 49 -4.62 -4.75 -5.17
CA ALA A 49 -5.62 -4.74 -6.24
C ALA A 49 -5.32 -5.86 -7.24
N ILE A 50 -6.37 -6.46 -7.82
CA ILE A 50 -6.26 -7.44 -8.90
C ILE A 50 -7.01 -6.89 -10.10
N LEU A 51 -6.37 -6.91 -11.27
CA LEU A 51 -6.89 -6.35 -12.51
C LEU A 51 -7.16 -7.44 -13.55
N ASP A 52 -8.12 -7.18 -14.44
CA ASP A 52 -8.24 -7.91 -15.71
C ASP A 52 -7.27 -7.38 -16.78
N LYS A 53 -7.28 -8.02 -17.96
CA LYS A 53 -6.43 -7.64 -19.11
C LYS A 53 -6.72 -6.23 -19.61
N GLU A 54 -7.95 -5.76 -19.43
CA GLU A 54 -8.39 -4.42 -19.81
C GLU A 54 -8.07 -3.36 -18.74
N GLY A 55 -7.48 -3.75 -17.60
CA GLY A 55 -7.09 -2.85 -16.50
C GLY A 55 -8.26 -2.43 -15.61
N ASN A 56 -9.37 -3.17 -15.60
CA ASN A 56 -10.46 -3.00 -14.65
C ASN A 56 -10.14 -3.73 -13.35
N ILE A 57 -10.55 -3.14 -12.23
CA ILE A 57 -10.32 -3.73 -10.90
C ILE A 57 -11.34 -4.85 -10.68
N LEU A 58 -10.86 -6.08 -10.57
CA LEU A 58 -11.66 -7.25 -10.21
C LEU A 58 -11.79 -7.41 -8.69
N SER A 59 -10.74 -7.01 -7.95
CA SER A 59 -10.68 -7.11 -6.51
C SER A 59 -9.80 -6.00 -5.93
N LEU A 60 -10.16 -5.49 -4.76
CA LEU A 60 -9.43 -4.47 -4.03
C LEU A 60 -9.54 -4.75 -2.53
N ALA A 61 -8.39 -4.94 -1.88
CA ALA A 61 -8.32 -5.29 -0.47
C ALA A 61 -7.21 -4.51 0.26
N ALA A 62 -7.29 -4.48 1.58
CA ALA A 62 -6.21 -4.00 2.44
C ALA A 62 -6.16 -4.84 3.71
N HIS A 63 -4.97 -4.98 4.27
CA HIS A 63 -4.76 -5.67 5.55
C HIS A 63 -5.55 -4.95 6.65
N CYS A 64 -6.39 -5.70 7.37
CA CYS A 64 -7.37 -5.12 8.30
C CYS A 64 -6.80 -4.87 9.70
N SER A 65 -6.14 -5.88 10.30
CA SER A 65 -5.54 -5.81 11.61
C SER A 65 -4.43 -6.86 11.79
N ALA A 66 -3.53 -6.66 12.75
CA ALA A 66 -2.40 -7.55 12.96
C ALA A 66 -2.85 -8.98 13.32
N GLY A 67 -2.41 -9.96 12.53
CA GLY A 67 -2.79 -11.38 12.69
C GLY A 67 -3.95 -11.82 11.80
N ASP A 68 -4.66 -10.89 11.16
CA ASP A 68 -5.60 -11.20 10.09
C ASP A 68 -4.88 -11.52 8.78
N ALA A 69 -5.63 -12.04 7.81
CA ALA A 69 -5.17 -12.21 6.44
C ALA A 69 -4.55 -10.92 5.86
N HIS A 70 -3.48 -11.09 5.10
CA HIS A 70 -2.80 -10.01 4.38
C HIS A 70 -3.64 -9.53 3.18
N ALA A 71 -3.29 -8.36 2.64
CA ALA A 71 -4.05 -7.72 1.57
C ALA A 71 -4.16 -8.61 0.32
N GLU A 72 -3.09 -9.30 -0.03
CA GLU A 72 -2.99 -10.21 -1.18
C GLU A 72 -3.95 -11.40 -1.01
N ILE A 73 -3.95 -12.01 0.18
CA ILE A 73 -4.85 -13.13 0.51
C ILE A 73 -6.32 -12.69 0.41
N LEU A 74 -6.66 -11.56 1.05
CA LEU A 74 -8.02 -11.00 1.00
C LEU A 74 -8.47 -10.67 -0.43
N ALA A 75 -7.56 -10.15 -1.27
CA ALA A 75 -7.85 -9.86 -2.66
C ALA A 75 -8.13 -11.14 -3.46
N LEU A 76 -7.33 -12.19 -3.27
CA LEU A 76 -7.49 -13.50 -3.91
C LEU A 76 -8.75 -14.24 -3.45
N GLU A 77 -9.07 -14.18 -2.16
CA GLU A 77 -10.32 -14.73 -1.61
C GLU A 77 -11.55 -14.08 -2.22
N THR A 78 -11.52 -12.75 -2.36
CA THR A 78 -12.60 -11.98 -3.02
C THR A 78 -12.73 -12.37 -4.49
N LEU A 79 -11.60 -12.47 -5.20
CA LEU A 79 -11.57 -12.91 -6.60
C LEU A 79 -12.15 -14.32 -6.77
N ASN A 80 -11.80 -15.24 -5.87
CA ASN A 80 -12.33 -16.61 -5.85
C ASN A 80 -13.84 -16.63 -5.59
N ARG A 81 -14.29 -15.89 -4.58
CA ARG A 81 -15.72 -15.79 -4.22
C ARG A 81 -16.57 -15.30 -5.39
N TRP A 82 -16.03 -14.42 -6.22
CA TRP A 82 -16.73 -13.83 -7.36
C TRP A 82 -16.58 -14.65 -8.65
N GLY A 83 -15.82 -15.75 -8.64
CA GLY A 83 -15.60 -16.58 -9.82
C GLY A 83 -14.83 -15.86 -10.93
N LEU A 84 -13.93 -14.92 -10.57
CA LEU A 84 -13.23 -14.06 -11.53
C LEU A 84 -11.76 -14.45 -11.73
N LYS A 85 -11.33 -15.61 -11.20
CA LYS A 85 -9.94 -16.08 -11.27
C LYS A 85 -9.36 -16.06 -12.69
N GLU A 86 -10.10 -16.62 -13.64
CA GLU A 86 -9.69 -16.73 -15.06
C GLU A 86 -9.53 -15.37 -15.77
N LYS A 87 -10.08 -14.29 -15.19
CA LYS A 87 -9.96 -12.95 -15.76
C LYS A 87 -8.75 -12.19 -15.23
N ALA A 88 -8.15 -12.64 -14.13
CA ALA A 88 -7.08 -11.91 -13.47
C ALA A 88 -5.78 -11.94 -14.30
N ALA A 89 -5.26 -10.77 -14.61
CA ALA A 89 -4.07 -10.58 -15.45
C ALA A 89 -2.91 -9.91 -14.70
N SER A 90 -3.22 -9.05 -13.72
CA SER A 90 -2.18 -8.39 -12.93
C SER A 90 -2.60 -8.26 -11.47
N LEU A 91 -1.63 -8.41 -10.57
CA LEU A 91 -1.77 -8.08 -9.15
C LEU A 91 -0.89 -6.90 -8.80
N LEU A 92 -1.44 -5.91 -8.11
CA LEU A 92 -0.75 -4.72 -7.64
C LEU A 92 -0.75 -4.73 -6.12
N VAL A 93 0.41 -4.63 -5.49
CA VAL A 93 0.54 -4.60 -4.03
C VAL A 93 1.45 -3.45 -3.59
N THR A 94 1.08 -2.76 -2.52
CA THR A 94 1.81 -1.55 -2.08
C THR A 94 3.13 -1.84 -1.37
N LEU A 95 3.33 -3.07 -0.90
CA LEU A 95 4.53 -3.55 -0.22
C LEU A 95 4.89 -4.94 -0.74
N GLU A 96 6.16 -5.27 -0.76
CA GLU A 96 6.67 -6.59 -1.11
C GLU A 96 5.92 -7.72 -0.37
N PRO A 97 5.41 -8.76 -1.09
CA PRO A 97 4.75 -9.89 -0.47
C PRO A 97 5.67 -10.65 0.48
N CYS A 98 5.18 -10.99 1.66
CA CYS A 98 5.98 -11.69 2.65
C CYS A 98 6.41 -13.09 2.20
N ASN A 99 7.68 -13.43 2.46
CA ASN A 99 8.30 -14.71 2.10
C ASN A 99 8.68 -15.57 3.33
N HIS A 100 7.95 -15.41 4.43
CA HIS A 100 8.23 -16.13 5.67
C HIS A 100 6.96 -16.66 6.32
N HIS A 101 7.14 -17.73 7.09
CA HIS A 101 6.08 -18.31 7.90
C HIS A 101 5.98 -17.56 9.23
N GLY A 102 4.96 -16.71 9.35
CA GLY A 102 4.61 -16.00 10.58
C GLY A 102 3.37 -16.62 11.24
N LYS A 103 2.45 -15.75 11.68
CA LYS A 103 1.11 -16.19 12.14
C LYS A 103 0.22 -16.70 11.00
N THR A 104 0.47 -16.21 9.79
CA THR A 104 -0.18 -16.62 8.55
C THR A 104 0.87 -17.20 7.60
N PRO A 105 0.48 -18.08 6.66
CA PRO A 105 1.37 -18.54 5.58
C PRO A 105 1.90 -17.37 4.74
N PRO A 106 3.04 -17.55 4.04
CA PRO A 106 3.61 -16.51 3.17
C PRO A 106 2.67 -16.12 2.03
N CYS A 107 2.57 -14.82 1.73
CA CYS A 107 1.80 -14.35 0.58
C CYS A 107 2.35 -14.89 -0.74
N VAL A 108 3.67 -15.05 -0.85
CA VAL A 108 4.32 -15.57 -2.06
C VAL A 108 3.77 -16.93 -2.45
N GLU A 109 3.60 -17.86 -1.49
CA GLU A 109 3.05 -19.19 -1.79
C GLU A 109 1.61 -19.13 -2.35
N ALA A 110 0.80 -18.20 -1.84
CA ALA A 110 -0.54 -18.01 -2.36
C ALA A 110 -0.52 -17.44 -3.78
N LEU A 111 0.37 -16.49 -4.07
CA LEU A 111 0.55 -15.89 -5.39
C LEU A 111 1.05 -16.91 -6.42
N LEU A 112 1.98 -17.79 -6.04
CA LEU A 112 2.50 -18.86 -6.90
C LEU A 112 1.42 -19.88 -7.31
N LYS A 113 0.37 -20.04 -6.51
CA LYS A 113 -0.79 -20.91 -6.82
C LYS A 113 -1.80 -20.25 -7.77
N THR A 114 -1.56 -19.01 -8.20
CA THR A 114 -2.43 -18.29 -9.14
C THR A 114 -1.86 -18.31 -10.54
N ASP A 115 -2.72 -18.19 -11.54
CA ASP A 115 -2.31 -18.01 -12.94
C ASP A 115 -2.01 -16.56 -13.31
N ILE A 116 -2.01 -15.64 -12.34
CA ILE A 116 -1.73 -14.21 -12.57
C ILE A 116 -0.27 -14.06 -13.02
N PRO A 117 0.01 -13.57 -14.25
CA PRO A 117 1.37 -13.51 -14.77
C PRO A 117 2.17 -12.29 -14.30
N GLU A 118 1.50 -11.15 -14.09
CA GLU A 118 2.15 -9.87 -13.79
C GLU A 118 1.91 -9.44 -12.34
N ILE A 119 2.98 -9.12 -11.62
CA ILE A 119 2.91 -8.66 -10.23
C ILE A 119 3.65 -7.33 -10.12
N TRP A 120 2.96 -6.30 -9.63
CA TRP A 120 3.52 -4.97 -9.44
C TRP A 120 3.64 -4.67 -7.96
N ILE A 121 4.82 -4.22 -7.55
CA ILE A 121 5.15 -4.03 -6.14
C ILE A 121 5.58 -2.58 -5.91
N GLY A 122 4.91 -1.91 -4.96
CA GLY A 122 5.09 -0.48 -4.68
C GLY A 122 6.37 -0.14 -3.90
N ALA A 123 6.72 -0.94 -2.89
CA ALA A 123 7.87 -0.73 -2.04
C ALA A 123 8.50 -2.06 -1.60
N THR A 124 9.80 -2.05 -1.34
CA THR A 124 10.53 -3.16 -0.73
C THR A 124 10.20 -3.29 0.76
N ASP A 125 10.19 -4.53 1.29
CA ASP A 125 9.99 -4.75 2.72
C ASP A 125 11.32 -4.52 3.50
N PRO A 126 11.38 -3.53 4.42
CA PRO A 126 12.56 -3.31 5.26
C PRO A 126 12.80 -4.43 6.29
N ASN A 127 11.86 -5.36 6.47
CA ASN A 127 12.02 -6.48 7.38
C ASN A 127 12.81 -7.62 6.75
N ALA A 128 14.06 -7.78 7.17
CA ALA A 128 14.97 -8.83 6.70
C ALA A 128 14.43 -10.26 6.85
N THR A 129 13.52 -10.53 7.80
CA THR A 129 12.93 -11.87 7.94
C THR A 129 11.80 -12.11 6.95
N ALA A 130 11.20 -11.06 6.38
CA ALA A 130 10.02 -11.15 5.52
C ALA A 130 10.31 -10.85 4.05
N SER A 131 11.43 -10.19 3.76
CA SER A 131 11.94 -9.85 2.43
C SER A 131 12.30 -11.07 1.58
N GLY A 132 12.56 -10.85 0.29
CA GLY A 132 12.96 -11.87 -0.68
C GLY A 132 11.78 -12.47 -1.42
N GLY A 133 10.58 -11.90 -1.26
CA GLY A 133 9.39 -12.36 -1.96
C GLY A 133 9.40 -11.98 -3.42
N THR A 134 9.99 -10.82 -3.74
CA THR A 134 10.18 -10.36 -5.12
C THR A 134 11.01 -11.37 -5.93
N GLU A 135 12.18 -11.75 -5.40
CA GLU A 135 13.09 -12.71 -6.03
C GLU A 135 12.46 -14.10 -6.14
N HIS A 136 11.72 -14.55 -5.12
CA HIS A 136 11.05 -15.85 -5.14
C HIS A 136 9.97 -15.90 -6.23
N LEU A 137 9.18 -14.84 -6.39
CA LEU A 137 8.19 -14.74 -7.46
C LEU A 137 8.83 -14.76 -8.85
N GLU A 138 9.94 -14.02 -9.04
CA GLU A 138 10.70 -13.99 -10.30
C GLU A 138 11.31 -15.35 -10.63
N GLN A 139 11.93 -16.04 -9.67
CA GLN A 139 12.51 -17.37 -9.83
C GLN A 139 11.46 -18.42 -10.22
N ALA A 140 10.22 -18.24 -9.77
CA ALA A 140 9.09 -19.09 -10.15
C ALA A 140 8.43 -18.68 -11.48
N GLY A 141 9.02 -17.73 -12.21
CA GLY A 141 8.58 -17.34 -13.55
C GLY A 141 7.48 -16.26 -13.60
N LYS A 142 7.15 -15.61 -12.49
CA LYS A 142 6.26 -14.44 -12.50
C LYS A 142 7.00 -13.22 -13.07
N LYS A 143 6.29 -12.39 -13.84
CA LYS A 143 6.83 -11.11 -14.31
C LYS A 143 6.60 -10.06 -13.22
N VAL A 144 7.66 -9.69 -12.52
CA VAL A 144 7.58 -8.75 -11.39
C VAL A 144 8.05 -7.36 -11.81
N PHE A 145 7.25 -6.34 -11.48
CA PHE A 145 7.55 -4.93 -11.71
C PHE A 145 7.81 -4.24 -10.37
N ARG A 146 9.06 -3.88 -10.14
CA ARG A 146 9.55 -3.22 -8.93
C ARG A 146 9.42 -1.70 -9.12
N LEU A 147 8.35 -1.09 -8.59
CA LEU A 147 8.10 0.33 -8.85
C LEU A 147 9.25 1.24 -8.39
N TRP A 148 9.92 0.90 -7.28
CA TRP A 148 11.05 1.69 -6.75
C TRP A 148 12.29 1.71 -7.68
N GLU A 149 12.35 0.85 -8.70
CA GLU A 149 13.42 0.83 -9.70
C GLU A 149 13.04 1.57 -10.98
N SER A 150 11.78 1.99 -11.11
CA SER A 150 11.27 2.68 -12.29
C SER A 150 11.88 4.07 -12.43
N LYS A 151 12.34 4.39 -13.64
CA LYS A 151 12.84 5.73 -14.02
C LYS A 151 11.78 6.59 -14.72
N ASP A 152 10.59 6.05 -14.87
CA ASP A 152 9.50 6.70 -15.57
C ASP A 152 8.84 7.72 -14.64
N PRO A 153 8.84 9.02 -15.00
CA PRO A 153 8.35 10.09 -14.14
C PRO A 153 6.87 9.95 -13.78
N ASP A 154 6.10 9.21 -14.58
CA ASP A 154 4.69 8.94 -14.28
C ASP A 154 4.51 7.97 -13.12
N PHE A 155 5.53 7.26 -12.63
CA PHE A 155 5.39 6.43 -11.43
C PHE A 155 5.95 7.08 -10.17
N GLN A 156 6.64 8.22 -10.29
CA GLN A 156 7.34 8.85 -9.18
C GLN A 156 6.42 9.15 -7.99
N ASP A 157 5.23 9.69 -8.25
CA ASP A 157 4.25 9.99 -7.21
C ASP A 157 3.76 8.72 -6.49
N LEU A 158 3.61 7.61 -7.21
CA LEU A 158 3.20 6.33 -6.62
C LEU A 158 4.30 5.69 -5.77
N ILE A 159 5.56 5.83 -6.19
CA ILE A 159 6.72 5.35 -5.43
C ILE A 159 6.79 6.08 -4.10
N GLU A 160 6.69 7.41 -4.15
CA GLU A 160 6.68 8.27 -2.96
C GLU A 160 5.51 7.92 -2.02
N ASP A 161 4.29 7.75 -2.57
CA ASP A 161 3.12 7.37 -1.78
C ASP A 161 3.27 5.98 -1.11
N CYS A 162 3.84 4.99 -1.82
CA CYS A 162 4.07 3.65 -1.25
C CYS A 162 5.14 3.68 -0.15
N GLN A 163 6.22 4.46 -0.33
CA GLN A 163 7.24 4.65 0.71
C GLN A 163 6.68 5.40 1.92
N ALA A 164 5.88 6.45 1.70
CA ALA A 164 5.21 7.20 2.76
C ALA A 164 4.26 6.31 3.57
N LEU A 165 3.52 5.43 2.91
CA LEU A 165 2.58 4.48 3.53
C LEU A 165 3.24 3.59 4.60
N ILE A 166 4.49 3.15 4.36
CA ILE A 166 5.21 2.27 5.29
C ILE A 166 6.25 3.00 6.15
N THR A 167 6.39 4.33 6.03
CA THR A 167 7.44 5.11 6.70
C THR A 167 7.49 4.90 8.23
N PRO A 168 6.36 4.87 8.97
CA PRO A 168 6.39 4.59 10.41
C PRO A 168 6.94 3.18 10.73
N PHE A 169 6.51 2.17 9.96
CA PHE A 169 6.97 0.80 10.10
C PHE A 169 8.47 0.67 9.78
N SER A 170 8.89 1.22 8.64
CA SER A 170 10.29 1.24 8.21
C SER A 170 11.19 1.98 9.20
N THR A 171 10.74 3.11 9.75
CA THR A 171 11.49 3.88 10.75
C THR A 171 11.72 3.06 12.03
N ARG A 172 10.70 2.34 12.51
CA ARG A 172 10.85 1.46 13.68
C ARG A 172 11.89 0.37 13.43
N LEU A 173 11.84 -0.29 12.28
CA LEU A 173 12.74 -1.41 11.97
C LEU A 173 14.18 -0.96 11.72
N SER A 174 14.37 0.02 10.82
CA SER A 174 15.70 0.46 10.39
C SER A 174 16.38 1.36 11.42
N LYS A 175 15.66 2.33 11.99
CA LYS A 175 16.21 3.35 12.90
C LYS A 175 16.01 3.04 14.38
N LYS A 176 15.28 1.96 14.71
CA LYS A 176 15.01 1.52 16.09
C LYS A 176 14.44 2.62 16.99
N ARG A 177 13.60 3.49 16.40
CA ARG A 177 12.96 4.62 17.10
C ARG A 177 11.54 4.83 16.57
N PRO A 178 10.64 5.45 17.36
CA PRO A 178 9.29 5.75 16.88
C PRO A 178 9.29 6.81 15.77
N TRP A 179 8.26 6.77 14.92
CA TRP A 179 7.92 7.87 14.03
C TRP A 179 7.04 8.87 14.78
N ILE A 180 7.48 10.13 14.85
CA ILE A 180 6.84 11.15 15.68
C ILE A 180 6.03 12.08 14.78
N ILE A 181 4.74 12.21 15.09
CA ILE A 181 3.86 13.20 14.47
C ILE A 181 3.63 14.31 15.49
N LEU A 182 4.08 15.53 15.17
CA LEU A 182 3.74 16.72 15.92
C LEU A 182 2.54 17.41 15.27
N LYS A 183 1.44 17.56 16.01
CA LYS A 183 0.30 18.37 15.60
C LYS A 183 0.16 19.57 16.51
N GLN A 184 0.14 20.75 15.92
CA GLN A 184 -0.15 22.01 16.61
C GLN A 184 -1.36 22.69 15.97
N ALA A 185 -2.13 23.42 16.75
CA ALA A 185 -3.10 24.39 16.25
C ALA A 185 -2.72 25.75 16.83
N LEU A 186 -2.73 26.78 16.00
CA LEU A 186 -2.34 28.15 16.34
C LEU A 186 -3.40 29.11 15.78
N ASP A 187 -3.70 30.17 16.51
CA ASP A 187 -4.44 31.33 15.98
C ASP A 187 -3.52 32.20 15.09
N GLU A 188 -4.04 33.33 14.60
CA GLU A 188 -3.32 34.23 13.68
C GLU A 188 -2.09 34.87 14.34
N GLU A 189 -2.10 34.99 15.67
CA GLU A 189 -1.00 35.51 16.49
C GLU A 189 -0.03 34.42 16.97
N GLY A 190 -0.27 33.14 16.64
CA GLY A 190 0.59 32.03 17.05
C GLY A 190 0.29 31.48 18.46
N SER A 191 -0.87 31.80 19.04
CA SER A 191 -1.32 31.30 20.33
C SER A 191 -2.08 29.98 20.22
N MET A 192 -1.97 29.15 21.27
CA MET A 192 -2.72 27.89 21.40
C MET A 192 -3.91 28.01 22.36
N ILE A 193 -4.23 29.22 22.83
CA ILE A 193 -5.22 29.45 23.89
C ILE A 193 -6.58 29.76 23.24
N PRO A 194 -7.60 28.91 23.41
CA PRO A 194 -8.94 29.22 22.92
C PRO A 194 -9.54 30.47 23.60
N PRO A 195 -10.41 31.23 22.91
CA PRO A 195 -11.16 32.32 23.51
C PRO A 195 -11.92 31.88 24.77
N LYS A 196 -12.05 32.80 25.74
CA LYS A 196 -12.74 32.53 27.02
C LYS A 196 -14.14 31.95 26.77
N GLY A 197 -14.44 30.84 27.43
CA GLY A 197 -15.73 30.12 27.30
C GLY A 197 -15.76 29.07 26.20
N THR A 198 -14.69 28.90 25.43
CA THR A 198 -14.59 27.87 24.38
C THR A 198 -13.52 26.83 24.72
N LYS A 199 -13.68 25.60 24.20
CA LYS A 199 -12.69 24.52 24.35
C LYS A 199 -11.69 24.44 23.18
N THR A 200 -12.00 25.09 22.07
CA THR A 200 -11.26 25.05 20.82
C THR A 200 -11.52 26.32 20.04
N PHE A 201 -10.54 26.74 19.25
CA PHE A 201 -10.67 27.83 18.29
C PHE A 201 -10.61 27.32 16.83
N THR A 202 -10.26 26.05 16.62
CA THR A 202 -10.18 25.47 15.27
C THR A 202 -11.52 24.91 14.79
N SER A 203 -11.69 24.86 13.48
CA SER A 203 -12.89 24.31 12.83
C SER A 203 -13.11 22.82 13.12
N LYS A 204 -14.35 22.35 12.90
CA LYS A 204 -14.71 20.93 12.99
C LYS A 204 -13.81 20.05 12.11
N ALA A 205 -13.52 20.49 10.88
CA ALA A 205 -12.64 19.77 9.96
C ALA A 205 -11.20 19.62 10.53
N SER A 206 -10.67 20.66 11.19
CA SER A 206 -9.36 20.58 11.86
C SER A 206 -9.36 19.56 13.02
N LEU A 207 -10.47 19.48 13.77
CA LEU A 207 -10.64 18.49 14.82
C LEU A 207 -10.72 17.07 14.25
N GLU A 208 -11.48 16.87 13.17
CA GLU A 208 -11.56 15.57 12.47
C GLU A 208 -10.18 15.10 12.02
N ILE A 209 -9.35 15.99 11.46
CA ILE A 209 -7.95 15.69 11.11
C ILE A 209 -7.16 15.27 12.36
N ALA A 210 -7.29 16.00 13.47
CA ALA A 210 -6.61 15.63 14.72
C ALA A 210 -7.05 14.25 15.24
N HIS A 211 -8.34 13.91 15.12
CA HIS A 211 -8.85 12.58 15.49
C HIS A 211 -8.33 11.48 14.56
N LEU A 212 -8.22 11.73 13.26
CA LEU A 212 -7.62 10.80 12.30
C LEU A 212 -6.14 10.56 12.61
N LEU A 213 -5.37 11.61 12.91
CA LEU A 213 -3.97 11.48 13.30
C LEU A 213 -3.81 10.64 14.58
N ARG A 214 -4.64 10.88 15.60
CA ARG A 214 -4.64 10.06 16.83
C ARG A 214 -4.93 8.59 16.54
N ARG A 215 -5.92 8.31 15.70
CA ARG A 215 -6.27 6.94 15.28
C ARG A 215 -5.11 6.26 14.52
N SER A 216 -4.32 7.03 13.77
CA SER A 216 -3.20 6.51 13.00
C SER A 216 -1.96 6.15 13.84
N CYS A 217 -1.87 6.64 15.08
CA CYS A 217 -0.78 6.33 16.01
C CYS A 217 -1.02 4.95 16.66
N GLY A 218 -0.11 3.99 16.42
CA GLY A 218 -0.26 2.61 16.89
C GLY A 218 0.17 2.33 18.33
N GLU A 219 1.08 3.11 18.93
CA GLU A 219 1.64 2.81 20.26
C GLU A 219 1.21 3.77 21.37
N SER A 220 1.36 5.09 21.17
CA SER A 220 1.12 6.05 22.24
C SER A 220 0.70 7.42 21.70
N LEU A 221 -0.11 8.11 22.51
CA LEU A 221 -0.41 9.52 22.38
C LEU A 221 0.12 10.22 23.62
N GLN A 222 1.05 11.14 23.45
CA GLN A 222 1.57 11.95 24.54
C GLN A 222 1.02 13.38 24.45
N VAL A 223 0.61 13.92 25.60
CA VAL A 223 0.23 15.32 25.75
C VAL A 223 1.06 15.88 26.89
N GLY A 224 1.82 16.95 26.62
CA GLY A 224 2.56 17.67 27.65
C GLY A 224 1.60 18.48 28.53
N GLY A 225 1.67 18.30 29.84
CA GLY A 225 0.99 19.17 30.80
C GLY A 225 1.66 20.55 30.85
N ARG A 226 0.91 21.57 31.25
CA ARG A 226 1.49 22.86 31.63
C ARG A 226 2.27 22.65 32.94
N PHE A 227 3.56 22.95 32.93
CA PHE A 227 4.32 23.22 34.15
C PHE A 227 3.99 24.65 34.63
#